data_AF-A0A940FR33-F1
#
_entry.id   AF-A0A940FR33-F1
#
_cell.length_a   1.000
_cell.length_b   1.000
_cell.length_c   1.000
_cell.angle_alpha   90.00
_cell.angle_beta   90.00
_cell.angle_gamma   90.00
#
_symmetry.space_group_name_H-M   'P 1'
#
loop_
_entity.id
_entity.type
_entity.pdbx_description
1 polymer ?
#
loop_
_entity_poly.entity_id
_entity_poly.type
_entity_poly.pdbx_seq_one_letter_code
_entity_poly.pdbx_strand_id
1 'polypeptide(L)' 'MQLIEVTDDSLARQFIDVNVIMNRNDPNYIRPLDKDINEIFDRKKIRPSAMQRSPDGS' A
#
# COMPACT_ATOMS: atom_id res chain seq x y z
N MET A 1 3.46 -13.43 14.73
CA MET A 1 2.93 -12.59 13.64
C MET A 1 3.75 -12.88 12.40
N GLN A 2 3.13 -13.12 11.25
CA GLN A 2 3.83 -13.44 9.99
C GLN A 2 3.62 -12.28 9.02
N LEU A 3 4.72 -11.74 8.48
CA LEU A 3 4.68 -10.67 7.47
C LEU A 3 4.79 -11.30 6.08
N ILE A 4 3.98 -10.83 5.14
CA ILE A 4 4.04 -11.24 3.73
C ILE A 4 4.34 -9.98 2.92
N GLU A 5 5.46 -9.99 2.21
CA GLU A 5 5.83 -8.90 1.30
C GLU A 5 5.04 -9.01 0.00
N VAL A 6 4.53 -7.90 -0.51
CA VAL A 6 3.85 -7.85 -1.80
C VAL A 6 4.90 -7.69 -2.91
N THR A 7 5.23 -8.81 -3.56
CA THR A 7 6.31 -8.87 -4.55
C THR A 7 5.83 -9.07 -5.99
N ASP A 8 4.54 -9.39 -6.16
CA ASP A 8 3.92 -9.67 -7.46
C ASP A 8 2.46 -9.19 -7.54
N ASP A 9 1.90 -9.23 -8.75
CA ASP A 9 0.54 -8.78 -9.03
C ASP A 9 -0.55 -9.62 -8.34
N SER A 10 -0.28 -10.90 -8.06
CA SER A 10 -1.21 -11.77 -7.34
C SER A 10 -1.33 -11.33 -5.88
N LEU A 11 -0.19 -11.05 -5.25
CA LEU A 11 -0.12 -10.54 -3.90
C LEU A 11 -0.70 -9.13 -3.80
N ALA A 12 -0.53 -8.28 -4.81
CA ALA A 12 -1.15 -6.96 -4.86
C ALA A 12 -2.69 -7.04 -4.87
N ARG A 13 -3.26 -7.97 -5.65
CA ARG A 13 -4.71 -8.23 -5.66
C ARG A 13 -5.20 -8.73 -4.30
N GLN A 14 -4.49 -9.70 -3.72
CA GLN A 14 -4.84 -10.23 -2.40
C GLN A 14 -4.78 -9.13 -1.33
N PHE A 15 -3.81 -8.21 -1.41
CA PHE A 15 -3.70 -7.07 -0.50
C PHE A 15 -4.93 -6.16 -0.58
N ILE A 16 -5.45 -5.88 -1.79
CA ILE A 16 -6.67 -5.10 -1.98
C ILE A 16 -7.89 -5.86 -1.43
N ASP A 17 -8.00 -7.16 -1.70
CA ASP A 17 -9.14 -7.99 -1.28
C ASP A 17 -9.25 -8.08 0.25
N VAL A 18 -8.13 -8.15 0.97
CA VAL A 18 -8.11 -8.17 2.44
C VAL A 18 -8.85 -6.97 3.02
N ASN A 19 -8.67 -5.77 2.45
CA ASN A 19 -9.37 -4.57 2.91
C ASN A 19 -10.90 -4.71 2.78
N VAL A 20 -11.36 -5.32 1.69
CA VAL A 20 -12.80 -5.57 1.47
C VAL A 20 -13.33 -6.60 2.46
N ILE A 21 -12.59 -7.70 2.66
CA ILE A 21 -12.99 -8.78 3.57
C ILE A 21 -13.09 -8.28 5.01
N MET A 22 -12.11 -7.51 5.47
CA MET A 22 -12.04 -7.01 6.84
C MET A 22 -13.15 -6.01 7.15
N ASN A 23 -13.49 -5.16 6.19
CA ASN A 23 -14.49 -4.10 6.37
C ASN A 23 -15.89 -4.50 5.88
N ARG A 24 -16.11 -5.76 5.49
CA ARG A 24 -17.39 -6.22 4.89
C ARG A 24 -18.63 -5.98 5.78
N ASN A 25 -18.43 -5.82 7.09
CA ASN A 25 -19.48 -5.61 8.08
C ASN A 25 -19.63 -4.13 8.49
N ASP A 26 -18.79 -3.23 7.99
CA ASP A 26 -18.89 -1.80 8.28
C ASP A 26 -19.76 -1.11 7.20
N PRO A 27 -20.98 -0.67 7.54
CA PRO A 27 -21.88 -0.02 6.58
C PRO A 27 -21.38 1.36 6.12
N ASN A 28 -20.42 1.96 6.81
CA ASN A 28 -19.84 3.25 6.47
C ASN A 28 -18.51 3.14 5.71
N TYR A 29 -18.05 1.92 5.42
CA TYR A 29 -16.79 1.72 4.72
C TYR A 29 -16.89 2.12 3.24
N ILE A 30 -16.02 3.04 2.83
CA ILE A 30 -15.86 3.46 1.44
C ILE A 30 -14.61 2.80 0.90
N ARG A 31 -14.80 1.83 0.00
CA ARG A 31 -13.69 1.16 -0.68
C ARG A 31 -12.99 2.16 -1.61
N PRO A 32 -11.66 2.37 -1.49
CA PRO A 32 -10.89 3.15 -2.46
C PRO A 32 -10.89 2.46 -3.83
N LEU A 33 -10.66 3.22 -4.90
CA LEU A 33 -10.55 2.63 -6.23
C LEU A 33 -9.28 1.79 -6.32
N ASP A 34 -9.40 0.59 -6.90
CA ASP A 34 -8.25 -0.32 -7.08
C ASP A 34 -7.11 0.36 -7.85
N LYS A 35 -7.43 1.27 -8.79
CA LYS A 35 -6.43 2.07 -9.51
C LYS A 35 -5.56 2.87 -8.55
N ASP A 36 -6.16 3.56 -7.58
CA ASP A 36 -5.43 4.43 -6.66
C ASP A 36 -4.48 3.62 -5.76
N ILE A 37 -4.89 2.41 -5.36
CA ILE A 37 -4.02 1.48 -4.64
C ILE A 37 -2.95 0.88 -5.57
N ASN A 38 -3.26 0.55 -6.82
CA ASN A 38 -2.24 0.00 -7.71
C ASN A 38 -1.10 1.01 -7.98
N GLU A 39 -1.37 2.32 -7.91
CA GLU A 39 -0.36 3.35 -8.08
C GLU A 39 0.70 3.37 -6.95
N ILE A 40 0.40 2.89 -5.74
CA ILE A 40 1.40 2.74 -4.66
C ILE A 40 2.25 1.47 -4.78
N PHE A 41 2.00 0.60 -5.76
CA PHE A 41 2.91 -0.51 -6.08
C PHE A 41 3.84 -0.16 -7.26
N ASP A 42 3.54 0.91 -8.01
CA ASP A 42 4.40 1.39 -9.08
C ASP A 42 5.63 2.11 -8.50
N ARG A 43 6.76 1.39 -8.46
CA ARG A 43 8.05 1.92 -8.00
C ARG A 43 8.51 3.19 -8.73
N LYS A 44 7.99 3.49 -9.92
CA LYS A 44 8.32 4.73 -10.65
C LYS A 44 7.50 5.94 -10.18
N LYS A 45 6.32 5.70 -9.59
CA LYS A 45 5.42 6.76 -9.11
C LYS A 45 5.73 7.21 -7.69
N ILE A 46 6.25 6.32 -6.86
CA ILE A 46 6.57 6.62 -5.47
C ILE A 46 8.00 7.15 -5.38
N ARG A 47 8.17 8.42 -5.03
CA ARG A 47 9.49 8.97 -4.68
C ARG A 47 9.86 8.42 -3.30
N PRO A 48 10.95 7.66 -3.12
CA PRO A 48 11.41 7.35 -1.78
C PRO A 48 11.87 8.67 -1.15
N SER A 49 11.07 9.23 -0.24
CA SER A 49 11.45 10.42 0.55
C SER A 49 12.65 10.16 1.49
N ALA A 50 13.31 9.01 1.38
CA ALA A 50 14.59 8.70 2.00
C ALA A 50 15.78 9.20 1.15
N MET A 51 15.80 10.50 0.83
CA MET A 51 17.04 11.26 0.66
C MET A 51 16.91 12.63 1.34
N GLN A 52 16.23 12.66 2.49
CA GLN A 52 16.43 13.67 3.53
C GLN A 52 17.08 12.98 4.72
N ARG A 53 18.34 12.57 4.53
CA ARG A 53 19.28 12.73 5.63
C ARG A 53 19.65 14.20 5.60
N SER A 54 19.05 14.99 6.49
CA SER A 54 19.62 16.28 6.83
C SER A 54 21.08 16.05 7.22
N PRO A 55 22.06 16.78 6.67
CA PRO A 55 23.36 16.90 7.29
C PRO A 55 23.16 17.81 8.51
N ASP A 56 22.59 17.27 9.58
CA ASP A 56 23.00 17.69 10.90
C ASP A 56 24.37 17.00 11.10
N GLY A 57 25.45 17.66 11.49
CA GLY A 57 25.57 18.97 12.09
C GLY A 57 26.59 18.89 13.21
N SER A 58 27.84 18.50 12.90
CA SER A 58 29.10 18.78 13.63
C SER A 58 30.28 18.16 12.88
#